data_AF-A0A534S4V7-F1
#
_entry.id   AF-A0A534S4V7-F1
#
_cell.length_a   1.000
_cell.length_b   1.000
_cell.length_c   1.000
_cell.angle_alpha   90.00
_cell.angle_beta   90.00
_cell.angle_gamma   90.00
#
_symmetry.space_group_name_H-M   'P 1'
#
loop_
_entity.id
_entity.type
_entity.pdbx_description
1 polymer ?
#
loop_
_entity_poly.entity_id
_entity_poly.type
_entity_poly.pdbx_seq_one_letter_code
_entity_poly.pdbx_strand_id
1 'polypeptide(L)'
;MRSRGITIRPLRQATGSTEFSEVFLDGVRVPGEQVVGAVNRGWEIAMTTLAHERGTGFAFKEQVLQRIALEDAVALARSIGRARDPVVRQEIARRWIDVEIMRLMNCRTLTRLERGEEPGPESSLVKLFWAELTQRLHELGLALEGPRGQLARRSPGQHPPARPGRC
;
A
#
# COMPACT_ATOMS: atom_id res chain seq x y z
N MET A 1 -8.31 14.54 -18.75
CA MET A 1 -9.16 15.69 -18.35
C MET A 1 -8.78 16.91 -19.18
N ARG A 2 -9.48 17.16 -20.30
CA ARG A 2 -9.17 18.27 -21.22
C ARG A 2 -10.36 19.19 -21.49
N SER A 3 -11.51 18.91 -20.87
CA SER A 3 -12.72 19.72 -21.05
C SER A 3 -12.48 21.14 -20.55
N ARG A 4 -13.04 22.12 -21.27
CA ARG A 4 -12.99 23.53 -20.88
C ARG A 4 -13.65 23.73 -19.50
N GLY A 5 -13.06 24.60 -18.68
CA GLY A 5 -13.53 24.87 -17.31
C GLY A 5 -12.89 23.98 -16.23
N ILE A 6 -12.07 22.99 -16.62
CA ILE A 6 -11.28 22.20 -15.67
C ILE A 6 -9.95 22.90 -15.39
N THR A 7 -9.66 23.16 -14.11
CA THR A 7 -8.35 23.63 -13.64
C THR A 7 -7.73 22.58 -12.71
N ILE A 8 -6.48 22.19 -12.95
CA ILE A 8 -5.76 21.19 -12.14
C ILE A 8 -4.58 21.88 -11.46
N ARG A 9 -4.47 21.75 -10.14
CA ARG A 9 -3.38 22.29 -9.33
C ARG A 9 -2.67 21.15 -8.58
N PRO A 10 -1.46 20.75 -9.00
CA PRO A 10 -0.71 19.70 -8.32
C PRO A 10 -0.39 20.05 -6.87
N LEU A 11 -0.52 19.06 -5.97
CA LEU A 11 -0.17 19.17 -4.56
C LEU A 11 1.18 18.48 -4.31
N ARG A 12 2.13 19.24 -3.77
CA ARG A 12 3.44 18.70 -3.39
C ARG A 12 3.35 18.04 -2.02
N GLN A 13 3.60 16.73 -1.98
CA GLN A 13 3.62 15.96 -0.75
C GLN A 13 4.92 16.18 0.03
N ALA A 14 4.94 15.77 1.31
CA ALA A 14 6.16 15.80 2.15
C ALA A 14 7.31 14.95 1.57
N THR A 15 6.98 13.92 0.80
CA THR A 15 7.93 13.08 0.05
C THR A 15 8.58 13.80 -1.15
N GLY A 16 8.03 14.97 -1.52
CA GLY A 16 8.42 15.74 -2.69
C GLY A 16 7.76 15.31 -4.00
N SER A 17 6.98 14.22 -4.02
CA SER A 17 6.19 13.82 -5.19
C SER A 17 4.95 14.71 -5.36
N THR A 18 4.37 14.69 -6.57
CA THR A 18 3.15 15.43 -6.93
C THR A 18 2.13 14.49 -7.56
N GLU A 19 1.75 13.45 -6.83
CA GLU A 19 0.77 12.44 -7.30
C GLU A 19 -0.69 12.85 -7.01
N PHE A 20 -0.89 13.83 -6.12
CA PHE A 20 -2.21 14.39 -5.82
C PHE A 20 -2.37 15.76 -6.46
N SER A 21 -3.61 16.16 -6.72
CA SER A 21 -3.95 17.48 -7.26
C SER A 21 -5.30 17.94 -6.74
N GLU A 22 -5.45 19.24 -6.59
CA GLU A 22 -6.77 19.87 -6.51
C GLU A 22 -7.34 19.98 -7.94
N VAL A 23 -8.61 19.65 -8.10
CA VAL A 23 -9.31 19.77 -9.38
C VAL A 23 -10.53 20.67 -9.21
N PHE A 24 -10.56 21.78 -9.95
CA PHE A 24 -11.70 22.70 -9.99
C PHE A 24 -12.51 22.47 -11.26
N LEU A 25 -13.83 22.39 -11.12
CA LEU A 25 -14.78 22.21 -12.22
C LEU A 25 -15.69 23.45 -12.29
N ASP A 26 -15.33 24.42 -13.14
CA ASP A 26 -16.09 25.66 -13.33
C ASP A 26 -16.86 25.66 -14.65
N GLY A 27 -18.19 25.63 -14.57
CA GLY A 27 -19.07 25.64 -15.75
C GLY A 27 -18.87 24.47 -16.71
N VAL A 28 -18.21 23.39 -16.28
CA VAL A 28 -17.89 22.23 -17.13
C VAL A 28 -19.17 21.58 -17.64
N ARG A 29 -19.29 21.44 -18.96
CA ARG A 29 -20.40 20.74 -19.61
C ARG A 29 -19.97 19.31 -19.92
N VAL A 30 -20.80 18.34 -19.50
CA VAL A 30 -20.57 16.91 -19.69
C VAL A 30 -21.82 16.29 -20.35
N PRO A 31 -21.68 15.55 -21.46
CA PRO A 31 -22.80 14.84 -22.08
C PRO A 31 -23.46 13.85 -21.12
N GLY A 32 -24.79 13.75 -21.15
CA GLY A 32 -25.54 12.84 -20.25
C GLY A 32 -25.19 11.36 -20.44
N GLU A 33 -24.74 10.96 -21.62
CA GLU A 33 -24.24 9.61 -21.93
C GLU A 33 -22.95 9.23 -21.16
N GLN A 34 -22.25 10.20 -20.58
CA GLN A 34 -21.07 9.95 -19.74
C GLN A 34 -21.44 9.74 -18.26
N VAL A 35 -22.73 9.77 -17.92
CA VAL A 35 -23.19 9.38 -16.57
C VAL A 35 -23.01 7.88 -16.43
N VAL A 36 -22.18 7.48 -15.47
CA VAL A 36 -22.03 6.07 -15.09
C VAL A 36 -23.20 5.70 -14.17
N GLY A 37 -23.97 4.69 -14.56
CA GLY A 37 -25.17 4.25 -13.84
C GLY A 37 -26.33 5.25 -13.91
N ALA A 38 -27.21 5.22 -12.91
CA ALA A 38 -28.37 6.10 -12.86
C ALA A 38 -28.08 7.42 -12.11
N VAL A 39 -28.75 8.50 -12.54
CA VAL A 39 -28.71 9.80 -11.83
C VAL A 39 -29.14 9.59 -10.37
N ASN A 40 -28.43 10.24 -9.43
CA ASN A 40 -28.60 10.11 -7.98
C ASN A 40 -28.20 8.75 -7.38
N ARG A 41 -27.56 7.85 -8.14
CA ARG A 41 -26.99 6.57 -7.63
C ARG A 41 -25.47 6.56 -7.50
N GLY A 42 -24.83 7.74 -7.51
CA GLY A 42 -23.37 7.85 -7.48
C GLY A 42 -22.72 7.26 -6.21
N TRP A 43 -23.41 7.27 -5.07
CA TRP A 43 -22.88 6.71 -3.83
C TRP A 43 -22.66 5.19 -3.91
N GLU A 44 -23.63 4.47 -4.48
CA GLU A 44 -23.53 3.02 -4.67
C GLU A 44 -22.32 2.66 -5.54
N ILE A 45 -22.16 3.38 -6.66
CA ILE A 45 -21.03 3.19 -7.58
C ILE A 45 -19.70 3.49 -6.88
N ALA A 46 -19.61 4.60 -6.16
CA ALA A 46 -18.41 4.98 -5.41
C ALA A 46 -18.03 3.92 -4.36
N MET A 47 -19.02 3.36 -3.66
CA MET A 47 -18.80 2.31 -2.67
C MET A 47 -18.37 1.00 -3.31
N THR A 48 -18.92 0.63 -4.46
CA THR A 48 -18.48 -0.54 -5.23
C THR A 48 -17.04 -0.38 -5.70
N THR A 49 -16.69 0.77 -6.30
CA THR A 49 -15.30 1.06 -6.71
C THR A 49 -14.33 0.97 -5.52
N LEU A 50 -14.69 1.58 -4.39
CA LEU A 50 -13.87 1.57 -3.18
C LEU A 50 -13.67 0.16 -2.60
N ALA A 51 -14.70 -0.69 -2.62
CA ALA A 51 -14.60 -2.08 -2.18
C ALA A 51 -13.66 -2.89 -3.08
N HIS A 52 -13.73 -2.69 -4.39
CA HIS A 52 -12.82 -3.31 -5.36
C HIS A 52 -11.38 -2.85 -5.16
N GLU A 53 -11.11 -1.54 -5.06
CA GLU A 53 -9.76 -1.02 -4.82
C GLU A 53 -9.10 -1.64 -3.58
N ARG A 54 -9.86 -1.77 -2.48
CA ARG A 54 -9.37 -2.32 -1.20
C ARG A 54 -9.24 -3.84 -1.19
N GLY A 55 -10.18 -4.54 -1.82
CA GLY A 55 -10.31 -6.00 -1.73
C GLY A 55 -9.59 -6.75 -2.83
N THR A 56 -9.33 -6.10 -3.98
CA THR A 56 -8.74 -6.76 -5.15
C THR A 56 -7.38 -6.14 -5.47
N GLY A 57 -7.33 -5.12 -6.32
CA GLY A 57 -6.11 -4.61 -6.95
C GLY A 57 -4.99 -4.27 -5.96
N PHE A 58 -5.26 -3.42 -4.97
CA PHE A 58 -4.21 -3.00 -4.03
C PHE A 58 -3.79 -4.12 -3.07
N ALA A 59 -4.74 -4.91 -2.58
CA ALA A 59 -4.44 -5.95 -1.59
C ALA A 59 -3.38 -6.96 -2.08
N PHE A 60 -3.46 -7.40 -3.34
CA PHE A 60 -2.49 -8.36 -3.90
C PHE A 60 -1.12 -7.74 -4.17
N LYS A 61 -1.08 -6.53 -4.77
CA LYS A 61 0.17 -5.77 -4.95
C LYS A 61 0.90 -5.63 -3.63
N GLU A 62 0.16 -5.27 -2.60
CA GLU A 62 0.74 -4.89 -1.32
C GLU A 62 1.21 -6.09 -0.51
N GLN A 63 0.55 -7.24 -0.65
CA GLN A 63 1.06 -8.51 -0.14
C GLN A 63 2.48 -8.80 -0.65
N VAL A 64 2.73 -8.55 -1.94
CA VAL A 64 4.07 -8.73 -2.54
C VAL A 64 5.06 -7.72 -1.92
N LEU A 65 4.67 -6.46 -1.78
CA LEU A 65 5.53 -5.44 -1.17
C LEU A 65 5.85 -5.76 0.30
N GLN A 66 4.90 -6.26 1.09
CA GLN A 66 5.14 -6.65 2.47
C GLN A 66 6.08 -7.86 2.57
N ARG A 67 6.00 -8.80 1.62
CA ARG A 67 6.94 -9.94 1.52
C ARG A 67 8.36 -9.45 1.26
N ILE A 68 8.53 -8.55 0.29
CA ILE A 68 9.82 -7.93 -0.04
C ILE A 68 10.38 -7.18 1.16
N ALA A 69 9.58 -6.31 1.81
CA ALA A 69 10.03 -5.54 2.96
C ALA A 69 10.49 -6.43 4.14
N LEU A 70 9.82 -7.58 4.34
CA LEU A 70 10.24 -8.55 5.34
C LEU A 70 11.55 -9.26 4.95
N GLU A 71 11.74 -9.60 3.68
CA GLU A 71 13.00 -10.17 3.19
C GLU A 71 14.15 -9.19 3.35
N ASP A 72 13.92 -7.90 3.06
CA ASP A 72 14.89 -6.83 3.27
C ASP A 72 15.24 -6.68 4.76
N ALA A 73 14.25 -6.71 5.66
CA ALA A 73 14.49 -6.67 7.10
C ALA A 73 15.33 -7.87 7.59
N VAL A 74 15.07 -9.07 7.07
CA VAL A 74 15.86 -10.27 7.36
C VAL A 74 17.29 -10.12 6.85
N ALA A 75 17.47 -9.63 5.63
CA ALA A 75 18.78 -9.40 5.03
C ALA A 75 19.58 -8.36 5.83
N LEU A 76 18.94 -7.26 6.23
CA LEU A 76 19.55 -6.23 7.07
C LEU A 76 19.96 -6.80 8.44
N ALA A 77 19.06 -7.52 9.12
CA ALA A 77 19.39 -8.14 10.41
C ALA A 77 20.60 -9.09 10.32
N ARG A 78 20.76 -9.79 9.19
CA ARG A 78 21.94 -10.63 8.93
C ARG A 78 23.20 -9.80 8.69
N SER A 79 23.13 -8.75 7.86
CA SER A 79 24.29 -7.94 7.52
C SER A 79 24.89 -7.21 8.73
N ILE A 80 24.05 -6.83 9.69
CA ILE A 80 24.48 -6.19 10.95
C ILE A 80 24.74 -7.19 12.09
N GLY A 81 24.70 -8.50 11.81
CA GLY A 81 24.99 -9.56 12.80
C GLY A 81 23.92 -9.74 13.90
N ARG A 82 22.73 -9.16 13.77
CA ARG A 82 21.64 -9.23 14.76
C ARG A 82 20.61 -10.31 14.49
N ALA A 83 20.73 -11.09 13.41
CA ALA A 83 19.77 -12.15 13.09
C ALA A 83 19.66 -13.27 14.14
N ARG A 84 20.67 -13.44 15.02
CA ARG A 84 20.64 -14.42 16.12
C ARG A 84 20.24 -13.82 17.47
N ASP A 85 20.06 -12.50 17.56
CA ASP A 85 19.53 -11.86 18.75
C ASP A 85 18.09 -12.36 18.99
N PRO A 86 17.77 -12.88 20.18
CA PRO A 86 16.46 -13.47 20.46
C PRO A 86 15.32 -12.46 20.30
N VAL A 87 15.53 -11.18 20.62
CA VAL A 87 14.52 -10.14 20.50
C VAL A 87 14.25 -9.80 19.03
N VAL A 88 15.32 -9.58 18.25
CA VAL A 88 15.21 -9.29 16.81
C VAL A 88 14.59 -10.47 16.06
N ARG A 89 15.03 -11.69 16.37
CA ARG A 89 14.49 -12.91 15.78
C ARG A 89 12.99 -13.05 16.07
N GLN A 90 12.56 -12.74 17.29
CA GLN A 90 11.14 -12.81 17.67
C GLN A 90 10.31 -11.77 16.92
N GLU A 91 10.81 -10.54 16.76
CA GLU A 91 10.10 -9.50 15.99
C GLU A 91 9.98 -9.86 14.51
N ILE A 92 11.06 -10.36 13.89
CA ILE A 92 11.02 -10.86 12.51
C ILE A 92 10.00 -12.00 12.37
N ALA A 93 9.95 -12.94 13.32
CA ALA A 93 8.97 -14.03 13.30
C ALA A 93 7.53 -13.51 13.39
N ARG A 94 7.27 -12.49 14.23
CA ARG A 94 5.94 -11.85 14.30
C ARG A 94 5.55 -11.20 12.97
N ARG A 95 6.47 -10.45 12.34
CA ARG A 95 6.21 -9.86 11.01
C ARG A 95 6.01 -10.92 9.93
N TRP A 96 6.71 -12.04 10.01
CA TRP A 96 6.50 -13.17 9.11
C TRP A 96 5.09 -13.75 9.25
N ILE A 97 4.62 -13.95 10.48
CA ILE A 97 3.25 -14.39 10.75
C ILE A 97 2.25 -13.37 10.18
N ASP A 98 2.48 -12.07 10.42
CA ASP A 98 1.61 -11.02 9.89
C ASP A 98 1.50 -11.07 8.34
N VAL A 99 2.63 -11.25 7.65
CA VAL A 99 2.65 -11.37 6.17
C VAL A 99 1.89 -12.60 5.68
N GLU A 100 2.03 -13.74 6.36
CA GLU A 100 1.26 -14.94 6.02
C GLU A 100 -0.24 -14.78 6.29
N ILE A 101 -0.62 -14.09 7.38
CA ILE A 101 -2.02 -13.75 7.66
C ILE A 101 -2.59 -12.91 6.51
N MET A 102 -1.88 -11.87 6.06
CA MET A 102 -2.32 -11.06 4.92
C MET A 102 -2.48 -11.90 3.65
N ARG A 103 -1.54 -12.81 3.38
CA ARG A 103 -1.63 -13.74 2.23
C ARG A 103 -2.88 -14.61 2.31
N LEU A 104 -3.18 -15.17 3.48
CA LEU A 104 -4.36 -16.01 3.69
C LEU A 104 -5.66 -15.21 3.58
N MET A 105 -5.70 -13.98 4.09
CA MET A 105 -6.84 -13.08 3.92
C MET A 105 -7.11 -12.80 2.43
N ASN A 106 -6.06 -12.55 1.64
CA ASN A 106 -6.16 -12.32 0.21
C ASN A 106 -6.56 -13.59 -0.57
N CYS A 107 -6.04 -14.76 -0.21
CA CYS A 107 -6.49 -16.04 -0.79
C CYS A 107 -8.00 -16.25 -0.55
N ARG A 108 -8.49 -15.94 0.66
CA ARG A 108 -9.93 -16.01 0.96
C ARG A 108 -10.74 -15.05 0.09
N THR A 109 -10.25 -13.83 -0.13
CA THR A 109 -10.91 -12.89 -1.07
C THR A 109 -10.90 -13.44 -2.49
N LEU A 110 -9.78 -14.01 -2.95
CA LEU A 110 -9.66 -14.60 -4.29
C LEU A 110 -10.67 -15.74 -4.49
N THR A 111 -10.81 -16.64 -3.52
CA THR A 111 -11.78 -17.75 -3.60
C THR A 111 -13.23 -17.24 -3.70
N ARG A 112 -13.57 -16.12 -3.06
CA ARG A 112 -14.89 -15.51 -3.17
C ARG A 112 -15.11 -14.90 -4.56
N LEU A 113 -14.11 -14.17 -5.07
CA LEU A 113 -14.14 -13.62 -6.42
C LEU A 113 -14.27 -14.72 -7.49
N GLU A 114 -13.58 -15.85 -7.33
CA GLU A 114 -13.69 -17.01 -8.24
C GLU A 114 -15.11 -17.61 -8.26
N ARG A 115 -15.89 -17.43 -7.19
CA ARG A 115 -17.30 -17.84 -7.11
C ARG A 115 -18.26 -16.78 -7.64
N GLY A 116 -17.75 -15.66 -8.17
CA GLY A 116 -18.55 -14.53 -8.62
C GLY A 116 -19.15 -13.69 -7.48
N GLU A 117 -18.62 -13.83 -6.26
CA GLU A 117 -19.04 -13.00 -5.14
C GLU A 117 -18.32 -11.63 -5.19
N GLU A 118 -19.05 -10.56 -4.91
CA GLU A 118 -18.48 -9.21 -4.82
C GLU A 118 -17.66 -9.01 -3.53
N PRO A 119 -16.58 -8.20 -3.57
CA PRO A 119 -15.87 -7.76 -2.37
C PRO A 119 -16.81 -7.09 -1.36
N GLY A 120 -16.85 -7.63 -0.16
CA GLY A 120 -17.68 -7.15 0.94
C GLY A 120 -16.90 -6.38 2.02
N PRO A 121 -17.48 -6.24 3.22
CA PRO A 121 -16.86 -5.55 4.36
C PRO A 121 -15.48 -6.10 4.76
N GLU A 122 -15.17 -7.36 4.43
CA GLU A 122 -13.85 -7.95 4.67
C GLU A 122 -12.72 -7.20 3.96
N SER A 123 -12.99 -6.52 2.84
CA SER A 123 -12.01 -5.66 2.17
C SER A 123 -11.50 -4.54 3.08
N SER A 124 -12.34 -4.05 4.00
CA SER A 124 -11.93 -3.04 4.99
C SER A 124 -11.04 -3.63 6.08
N LEU A 125 -11.27 -4.89 6.46
CA LEU A 125 -10.38 -5.62 7.38
C LEU A 125 -9.01 -5.85 6.74
N VAL A 126 -8.97 -6.26 5.47
CA VAL A 126 -7.73 -6.41 4.70
C VAL A 126 -6.97 -5.08 4.65
N LYS A 127 -7.65 -3.99 4.29
CA LYS A 127 -7.03 -2.66 4.24
C LYS A 127 -6.47 -2.22 5.58
N LEU A 128 -7.22 -2.41 6.67
CA LEU A 128 -6.76 -2.04 8.02
C LEU A 128 -5.51 -2.84 8.40
N PHE A 129 -5.58 -4.16 8.25
CA PHE A 129 -4.48 -5.06 8.57
C PHE A 129 -3.22 -4.73 7.75
N TRP A 130 -3.37 -4.55 6.44
CA TRP A 130 -2.26 -4.17 5.56
C TRP A 130 -1.64 -2.83 5.94
N ALA A 131 -2.46 -1.80 6.23
CA ALA A 131 -1.95 -0.48 6.61
C ALA A 131 -1.10 -0.55 7.89
N GLU A 132 -1.54 -1.30 8.89
CA GLU A 132 -0.78 -1.49 10.14
C GLU A 132 0.46 -2.36 9.92
N LEU A 133 0.36 -3.44 9.14
CA LEU A 133 1.51 -4.29 8.82
C LEU A 133 2.60 -3.50 8.12
N THR A 134 2.22 -2.63 7.19
CA THR A 134 3.15 -1.72 6.51
C THR A 134 3.92 -0.88 7.52
N GLN A 135 3.23 -0.25 8.48
CA GLN A 135 3.89 0.55 9.52
C GLN A 135 4.84 -0.31 10.37
N ARG A 136 4.37 -1.45 10.88
CA ARG A 136 5.17 -2.35 11.73
C ARG A 136 6.43 -2.88 11.03
N LEU A 137 6.37 -3.17 9.74
CA LEU A 137 7.54 -3.61 8.96
C LEU A 137 8.57 -2.49 8.79
N HIS A 138 8.11 -1.27 8.49
CA HIS A 138 9.01 -0.12 8.35
C HIS A 138 9.60 0.30 9.70
N GLU A 139 8.83 0.23 10.79
CA GLU A 139 9.32 0.44 12.16
C GLU A 139 10.40 -0.57 12.54
N LEU A 140 10.23 -1.85 12.18
CA LEU A 140 11.27 -2.87 12.35
C LEU A 140 12.54 -2.51 11.56
N GLY A 141 12.40 -2.08 10.31
CA GLY A 141 13.52 -1.61 9.50
C GLY A 141 14.27 -0.45 10.16
N LEU A 142 13.55 0.57 10.64
CA LEU A 142 14.14 1.70 11.36
C LEU A 142 14.84 1.27 12.65
N ALA A 143 14.24 0.36 13.42
CA ALA A 143 14.85 -0.17 14.64
C ALA A 143 16.14 -0.94 14.36
N LEU A 144 16.22 -1.70 13.26
CA LEU A 144 17.42 -2.41 12.83
C LEU A 144 18.53 -1.46 12.36
N GLU A 145 18.19 -0.39 11.64
CA GLU A 145 19.15 0.65 11.21
C GLU A 145 19.63 1.54 12.38
N GLY A 146 18.85 1.63 13.46
CA GLY A 146 19.13 2.49 14.59
C GLY A 146 19.25 3.96 14.16
N PRO A 147 20.26 4.72 14.63
CA PRO A 147 20.43 6.13 14.27
C PRO A 147 20.56 6.39 12.76
N ARG A 148 21.02 5.41 11.98
CA ARG A 148 21.13 5.56 10.51
C ARG A 148 19.78 5.60 9.82
N GLY A 149 18.73 5.07 10.44
CA GLY A 149 17.37 5.11 9.91
C GLY A 149 16.80 6.52 9.74
N GLN A 150 17.41 7.52 10.38
CA GLN A 150 17.00 8.93 10.27
C GLN A 150 17.61 9.64 9.05
N LEU A 151 18.54 9.00 8.35
CA LEU A 151 19.23 9.60 7.21
C LEU A 151 18.31 9.66 5.99
N ALA A 152 18.16 10.85 5.42
CA ALA A 152 17.43 11.04 4.17
C ALA A 152 18.13 10.33 3.00
N ARG A 153 17.37 10.01 1.95
CA ARG A 153 17.90 9.36 0.74
C ARG A 153 19.05 10.18 0.16
N ARG A 154 20.21 9.55 -0.06
CA ARG A 154 21.48 10.16 -0.53
C ARG A 154 22.28 10.94 0.51
N SER A 155 21.95 10.83 1.80
CA SER A 155 22.83 11.36 2.86
C SER A 155 24.10 10.51 2.97
N PRO A 156 25.26 11.11 3.30
CA PRO A 156 26.48 10.36 3.59
C PRO A 156 26.24 9.35 4.74
N GLY A 157 26.69 8.10 4.56
CA GLY A 157 26.56 7.05 5.58
C GLY A 157 25.23 6.28 5.58
N GLN A 158 24.34 6.54 4.62
CA GLN A 158 23.12 5.74 4.42
C GLN A 158 23.47 4.30 3.99
N HIS A 159 22.79 3.29 4.56
CA HIS A 159 22.88 1.93 4.06
C HIS A 159 22.39 1.92 2.60
N PRO A 160 23.16 1.37 1.64
CA PRO A 160 22.68 1.24 0.27
C PRO A 160 21.38 0.44 0.27
N PRO A 161 20.35 0.85 -0.51
CA PRO A 161 19.13 0.06 -0.60
C PRO A 161 19.47 -1.37 -1.00
N ALA A 162 18.73 -2.34 -0.45
CA ALA A 162 18.79 -3.71 -0.93
C ALA A 162 18.68 -3.66 -2.46
N ARG A 163 19.69 -4.20 -3.16
CA ARG A 163 19.68 -4.19 -4.63
C ARG A 163 18.35 -4.81 -5.07
N PRO A 164 17.59 -4.19 -5.99
CA PRO A 164 16.43 -4.86 -6.54
C PRO A 164 16.93 -6.21 -7.06
N GLY A 165 16.38 -7.29 -6.50
CA GLY A 165 16.62 -8.63 -7.01
C GLY A 165 16.38 -8.59 -8.51
N ARG A 166 17.32 -9.16 -9.27
CA ARG A 166 17.11 -9.41 -10.69
C ARG A 166 15.85 -10.28 -10.78
N CYS A 167 14.72 -9.67 -11.13
CA CYS A 167 13.66 -10.37 -11.85
C CYS A 167 14.07 -10.40 -13.32
#